data_AF-A0A559UU90-F1
#
_entry.id   AF-A0A559UU90-F1
#
_cell.length_a   1.000
_cell.length_b   1.000
_cell.length_c   1.000
_cell.angle_alpha   90.00
_cell.angle_beta   90.00
_cell.angle_gamma   90.00
#
_symmetry.space_group_name_H-M   'P 1'
#
loop_
_entity.id
_entity.type
_entity.pdbx_description
1 polymer ?
#
loop_
_entity_poly.entity_id
_entity_poly.type
_entity_poly.pdbx_seq_one_letter_code
_entity_poly.pdbx_strand_id
1 'polypeptide(L)'
;MVRVRGRTTGRVNIAGVVCYRTGHRPRFFFKLHIWHGRRGEAKAFSWRQYRDLIVMPHIQLGTPVVWCWDNLNVHLVKELADFAEEHKG
;
A
#
# COMPACT_ATOMS: atom_id res chain seq x y z
N MET A 1 -14.03 -3.31 -22.16
CA MET A 1 -14.66 -4.11 -21.08
C MET A 1 -13.85 -5.39 -20.92
N VAL A 2 -13.33 -5.69 -19.73
CA VAL A 2 -12.56 -6.92 -19.48
C VAL A 2 -13.46 -7.92 -18.76
N ARG A 3 -13.62 -9.13 -19.31
CA ARG A 3 -14.43 -10.19 -18.71
C ARG A 3 -13.54 -11.13 -17.90
N VAL A 4 -13.74 -11.13 -16.59
CA VAL A 4 -13.01 -12.01 -15.67
C VAL A 4 -13.93 -13.16 -15.26
N ARG A 5 -13.47 -14.41 -15.40
CA ARG A 5 -14.18 -15.56 -14.81
C ARG A 5 -13.98 -15.52 -13.29
N GLY A 6 -15.05 -15.34 -12.54
CA GLY A 6 -15.01 -15.44 -11.08
C GLY A 6 -14.67 -16.87 -10.67
N ARG A 7 -13.41 -17.09 -10.27
CA ARG A 7 -13.05 -18.30 -9.52
C ARG A 7 -13.54 -18.08 -8.09
N THR A 8 -14.23 -19.05 -7.49
CA THR A 8 -14.69 -18.98 -6.08
C THR A 8 -13.55 -18.96 -5.08
N THR A 9 -12.32 -19.25 -5.53
CA THR A 9 -11.11 -19.33 -4.73
C THR A 9 -10.08 -18.32 -5.21
N GLY A 10 -9.51 -17.58 -4.27
CA GLY A 10 -8.50 -16.55 -4.52
C GLY A 10 -9.05 -15.13 -4.42
N ARG A 11 -8.19 -14.18 -4.06
CA ARG A 11 -8.53 -12.77 -3.88
C ARG A 11 -7.35 -11.93 -4.34
N VAL A 12 -7.63 -10.84 -5.05
CA VAL A 12 -6.64 -9.79 -5.31
C VAL A 12 -7.00 -8.62 -4.40
N ASN A 13 -6.08 -8.26 -3.51
CA ASN A 13 -6.17 -7.03 -2.74
C ASN A 13 -5.29 -5.97 -3.40
N ILE A 14 -5.73 -4.72 -3.35
CA ILE A 14 -4.95 -3.58 -3.82
C ILE A 14 -4.77 -2.61 -2.66
N ALA A 15 -3.56 -2.08 -2.52
CA ALA A 15 -3.26 -0.93 -1.68
C ALA A 15 -2.70 0.14 -2.60
N GLY A 16 -3.29 1.34 -2.57
CA GLY A 16 -2.95 2.41 -3.49
C GLY A 16 -2.88 3.76 -2.78
N VAL A 17 -2.07 4.65 -3.31
CA VAL A 17 -1.92 6.03 -2.84
C VAL A 17 -2.00 6.97 -4.03
N VAL A 18 -2.73 8.07 -3.85
CA VAL A 18 -2.77 9.18 -4.80
C VAL A 18 -2.06 10.35 -4.17
N CYS A 19 -1.03 10.86 -4.84
CA CYS A 19 -0.20 11.96 -4.37
C CYS A 19 -0.57 13.24 -5.12
N TYR A 20 -0.79 14.31 -4.37
CA TYR A 20 -1.17 15.63 -4.88
C TYR A 20 -0.08 16.66 -4.58
N ARG A 21 0.15 17.56 -5.54
CA ARG A 21 1.02 18.74 -5.38
C ARG A 21 0.43 19.86 -6.22
N THR A 22 0.27 21.05 -5.63
CA THR A 22 -0.28 22.22 -6.32
C THR A 22 0.45 22.50 -7.62
N GLY A 23 -0.28 22.70 -8.72
CA GLY A 23 0.29 22.93 -10.05
C GLY A 23 0.79 21.67 -10.77
N HIS A 24 0.67 20.47 -10.18
CA HIS A 24 1.08 19.21 -10.81
C HIS A 24 -0.10 18.26 -10.97
N ARG A 25 -0.03 17.40 -11.99
CA ARG A 25 -0.97 16.29 -12.17
C ARG A 25 -0.85 15.30 -10.99
N PRO A 26 -1.97 14.80 -10.45
CA PRO A 26 -1.93 13.75 -9.44
C PRO A 26 -1.19 12.51 -9.95
N ARG A 27 -0.42 11.87 -9.07
CA ARG A 27 0.32 10.63 -9.36
C ARG A 27 -0.26 9.49 -8.52
N PHE A 28 -0.48 8.34 -9.15
CA PHE A 28 -1.05 7.16 -8.49
C PHE A 28 -0.02 6.03 -8.44
N PHE A 29 0.16 5.46 -7.26
CA PHE A 29 1.03 4.31 -7.02
C PHE A 29 0.22 3.22 -6.32
N PHE A 30 0.49 1.96 -6.65
CA PHE A 30 -0.22 0.84 -6.05
C PHE A 30 0.63 -0.40 -5.94
N LYS A 31 0.26 -1.27 -5.00
CA LYS A 31 0.72 -2.65 -4.92
C LYS A 31 -0.47 -3.58 -4.99
N LEU A 32 -0.24 -4.76 -5.58
CA LEU A 32 -1.20 -5.86 -5.59
C LEU A 32 -0.73 -6.95 -4.64
N HIS A 33 -1.66 -7.56 -3.94
CA HIS A 33 -1.44 -8.76 -3.16
C HIS A 33 -2.44 -9.83 -3.59
N ILE A 34 -1.92 -10.88 -4.23
CA ILE A 34 -2.70 -12.00 -4.75
C ILE A 34 -2.66 -13.11 -3.71
N TRP A 35 -3.83 -13.44 -3.16
CA TRP A 35 -4.05 -14.61 -2.33
C TRP A 35 -4.64 -15.73 -3.18
N HIS A 36 -4.01 -16.90 -3.17
CA HIS A 36 -4.38 -18.04 -4.02
C HIS A 36 -5.25 -19.07 -3.30
N GLY A 37 -5.47 -18.94 -1.99
CA GLY A 37 -6.24 -19.93 -1.23
C GLY A 37 -5.38 -20.96 -0.49
N ARG A 38 -4.06 -20.80 -0.45
CA ARG A 38 -3.18 -21.82 0.14
C ARG A 38 -3.16 -21.71 1.66
N ARG A 39 -3.03 -22.85 2.35
CA ARG A 39 -2.90 -22.89 3.82
C ARG A 39 -1.64 -22.10 4.23
N GLY A 40 -1.80 -21.18 5.19
CA GLY A 40 -0.71 -20.32 5.67
C GLY A 40 -0.41 -19.09 4.80
N GLU A 41 -1.06 -18.94 3.64
CA GLU A 41 -0.92 -17.76 2.81
C GLU A 41 -1.69 -16.58 3.44
N ALA A 42 -1.01 -15.46 3.64
CA ALA A 42 -1.65 -14.24 4.11
C ALA A 42 -2.76 -13.83 3.13
N LYS A 43 -3.94 -13.48 3.66
CA LYS A 43 -5.10 -13.07 2.86
C LYS A 43 -5.10 -11.58 2.51
N ALA A 44 -4.25 -10.79 3.18
CA ALA A 44 -4.22 -9.34 3.13
C ALA A 44 -2.77 -8.85 3.27
N PHE A 45 -2.58 -7.55 3.03
CA PHE A 45 -1.30 -6.90 3.16
C PHE A 45 -0.75 -6.98 4.59
N SER A 46 0.54 -7.32 4.69
CA SER A 46 1.34 -7.19 5.91
C SER A 46 1.86 -5.75 6.08
N TRP A 47 2.29 -5.40 7.29
CA TRP A 47 2.89 -4.10 7.57
C TRP A 47 4.12 -3.82 6.70
N ARG A 48 4.93 -4.83 6.38
CA ARG A 48 6.10 -4.69 5.49
C ARG A 48 5.69 -4.29 4.08
N GLN A 49 4.60 -4.87 3.56
CA GLN A 49 4.11 -4.50 2.24
C GLN A 49 3.53 -3.08 2.22
N TYR A 50 2.91 -2.62 3.33
CA TYR A 50 2.51 -1.21 3.48
C TYR A 50 3.71 -0.27 3.57
N ARG A 51 4.73 -0.61 4.36
CA ARG A 51 6.00 0.13 4.41
C ARG A 51 6.59 0.27 3.01
N ASP A 52 6.64 -0.81 2.25
CA ASP A 52 7.21 -0.75 0.89
C ASP A 52 6.32 0.05 -0.08
N LEU A 53 4.99 0.12 0.16
CA LEU A 53 4.11 1.05 -0.55
C LEU A 53 4.35 2.50 -0.13
N ILE A 54 4.81 2.77 1.09
CA ILE A 54 5.17 4.11 1.56
C ILE A 54 6.50 4.59 0.95
N VAL A 55 7.49 3.69 0.93
CA VAL A 55 8.83 3.95 0.40
C VAL A 55 8.79 4.26 -1.10
N MET A 56 8.00 3.51 -1.86
CA MET A 56 8.00 3.61 -3.33
C MET A 56 7.62 5.03 -3.84
N PRO A 57 6.51 5.67 -3.41
CA PRO A 57 6.19 7.06 -3.73
C PRO A 57 7.30 8.01 -3.30
N HIS A 58 7.85 7.87 -2.09
CA HIS A 58 8.90 8.78 -1.64
C HIS A 58 10.12 8.77 -2.58
N ILE A 59 10.60 7.57 -2.95
CA ILE A 59 11.70 7.40 -3.92
C ILE A 59 11.33 7.94 -5.30
N GLN A 60 10.16 7.60 -5.83
CA GLN A 60 9.77 8.00 -7.19
C GLN A 60 9.43 9.47 -7.33
N LEU A 61 8.95 10.11 -6.26
CA LEU A 61 8.63 11.53 -6.24
C LEU A 61 9.85 12.40 -5.94
N GLY A 62 10.87 11.86 -5.26
CA GLY A 62 12.10 12.57 -4.89
C GLY A 62 11.86 13.76 -3.97
N THR A 63 10.83 13.71 -3.13
CA THR A 63 10.39 14.81 -2.25
C THR A 63 9.79 14.25 -0.96
N PRO A 64 9.83 14.98 0.16
CA PRO A 64 9.07 14.63 1.34
C PRO A 64 7.57 14.48 1.03
N VAL A 65 6.92 13.51 1.69
CA VAL A 65 5.50 13.18 1.50
C VAL A 65 4.81 13.17 2.85
N VAL A 66 3.65 13.84 2.93
CA VAL A 66 2.75 13.73 4.08
C VAL A 66 1.72 12.64 3.78
N TRP A 67 1.59 11.68 4.71
CA TRP A 67 0.66 10.57 4.57
C TRP A 67 -0.64 10.83 5.32
N CYS A 68 -1.75 10.53 4.66
CA CYS A 68 -3.08 10.47 5.26
C CYS A 68 -3.71 9.13 4.87
N TRP A 69 -4.15 8.36 5.87
CA TRP A 69 -4.76 7.04 5.70
C TRP A 69 -5.78 6.78 6.81
N ASP A 70 -6.53 5.68 6.72
CA ASP A 70 -7.50 5.30 7.73
C ASP A 70 -6.84 4.62 8.96
N ASN A 71 -7.67 4.13 9.88
CA ASN A 71 -7.24 3.48 11.13
C ASN A 71 -7.32 1.95 11.03
N LEU A 72 -7.08 1.36 9.86
CA LEU A 72 -7.02 -0.09 9.75
C LEU A 72 -5.93 -0.64 10.69
N ASN A 73 -6.22 -1.73 11.43
CA ASN A 73 -5.31 -2.26 12.46
C ASN A 73 -3.85 -2.44 11.98
N VAL A 74 -3.64 -2.82 10.72
CA VAL A 74 -2.31 -2.99 10.14
C VAL A 74 -1.55 -1.68 9.97
N HIS A 75 -2.21 -0.53 9.83
CA HIS A 75 -1.59 0.80 9.77
C HIS A 75 -1.15 1.31 11.15
N LEU A 76 -1.79 0.79 12.20
CA LEU A 76 -1.54 1.20 13.59
C LEU A 76 -0.49 0.32 14.30
N VAL A 77 0.09 -0.66 13.61
CA VAL A 77 1.11 -1.51 14.22
C VAL A 77 2.36 -0.71 14.54
N LYS A 78 3.04 -1.08 15.63
CA LYS A 78 4.20 -0.36 16.14
C LYS A 78 5.31 -0.26 15.09
N GLU A 79 5.50 -1.29 14.27
CA GLU A 79 6.57 -1.33 13.27
C GLU A 79 6.42 -0.26 12.17
N LEU A 80 5.18 0.11 11.81
CA LEU A 80 4.96 1.21 10.86
C LEU A 80 5.16 2.57 11.52
N ALA A 81 4.78 2.70 12.79
CA ALA A 81 5.06 3.92 13.55
C ALA A 81 6.57 4.10 13.72
N ASP A 82 7.29 3.07 14.16
CA ASP A 82 8.76 3.09 14.31
C ASP A 82 9.44 3.42 12.99
N PHE A 83 9.04 2.77 11.90
CA PHE A 83 9.55 3.09 10.58
C PHE A 83 9.33 4.56 10.20
N ALA A 84 8.14 5.10 10.45
CA ALA A 84 7.83 6.50 10.15
C ALA A 84 8.67 7.46 11.01
N GLU A 85 8.86 7.16 12.30
CA GLU A 85 9.71 7.94 13.22
C GLU A 85 11.18 7.95 12.79
N GLU A 86 11.73 6.80 12.41
CA GLU A 86 13.11 6.65 11.93
C GLU A 86 13.38 7.44 10.62
N HIS A 87 12.35 7.70 9.82
CA HIS A 87 12.46 8.28 8.47
C HIS A 87 11.70 9.61 8.31
N LYS A 88 11.60 10.41 9.39
CA LYS A 88 10.95 11.75 9.35
C LYS A 88 11.71 12.82 8.56
N GLY A 89 12.98 12.56 8.21
CA GLY A 89 13.92 13.51 7.61
C GLY A 89 13.89 13.57 6.09
#